data_AF-A0A2W5SUL8-F1
#
_entry.id   AF-A0A2W5SUL8-F1
#
_cell.length_a   1.000
_cell.length_b   1.000
_cell.length_c   1.000
_cell.angle_alpha   90.00
_cell.angle_beta   90.00
_cell.angle_gamma   90.00
#
_symmetry.space_group_name_H-M   'P 1'
#
loop_
_entity.id
_entity.type
_entity.pdbx_description
1 polymer ?
#
loop_
_entity_poly.entity_id
_entity_poly.type
_entity_poly.pdbx_seq_one_letter_code
_entity_poly.pdbx_strand_id
1 'polypeptide(L)'
;MVGNSIGKIPGAINKSSDIIPAIALLLFSGIMVLPLGLTFFSFVTPQVVFCVWLLLALFIHSWTGMLALRCAGVRPDPVPSTGSELDEADSPPLPDRPQRVRLAHDIHTGMSTGCAAVIILSALCLAWSSPSAGTASLILVIAIAEGLRARLQARYSVQALARATSLVCLAITSLTLFLADYPVGTMHTVALAAGTSVFSLLLVIPVLPQWRVTDPTIQKAIEIMEAIMTAAAIPLALWVAGIFTVIRGLG
;
A
#
# COMPACT_ATOMS: atom_id res chain seq x y z
N MET A 1 40.47 37.02 -9.04
CA MET A 1 41.30 35.86 -8.64
C MET A 1 40.95 35.52 -7.20
N VAL A 2 40.51 34.27 -6.97
CA VAL A 2 40.53 33.48 -5.71
C VAL A 2 39.89 34.13 -4.47
N GLY A 3 38.78 33.70 -3.89
CA GLY A 3 38.33 32.34 -3.59
C GLY A 3 38.41 32.10 -2.08
N ASN A 4 37.28 31.96 -1.38
CA ASN A 4 37.22 31.07 -0.22
C ASN A 4 35.79 30.62 0.07
N SER A 5 35.49 29.42 -0.43
CA SER A 5 34.35 28.60 -0.06
C SER A 5 34.58 28.00 1.33
N ILE A 6 33.73 28.33 2.30
CA ILE A 6 33.53 27.46 3.47
C ILE A 6 32.27 26.65 3.21
N GLY A 7 32.49 25.36 2.93
CA GLY A 7 31.46 24.39 2.59
C GLY A 7 30.40 24.29 3.68
N LYS A 8 29.15 24.59 3.30
CA LYS A 8 27.98 24.09 4.02
C LYS A 8 27.94 22.57 3.83
N ILE A 9 28.28 21.85 4.89
CA ILE A 9 28.10 20.41 5.00
C ILE A 9 26.60 20.09 4.77
N PRO A 10 26.23 19.26 3.78
CA PRO A 10 24.85 18.87 3.56
C PRO A 10 24.50 17.78 4.59
N GLY A 11 23.93 18.17 5.72
CA GLY A 11 23.63 17.20 6.77
C GLY A 11 22.98 17.75 8.04
N ALA A 12 22.34 18.91 7.98
CA ALA A 12 21.48 19.34 9.09
C ALA A 12 20.13 18.63 8.95
N ILE A 13 20.10 17.39 9.45
CA ILE A 13 18.88 16.63 9.74
C ILE A 13 18.00 17.55 10.60
N ASN A 14 16.93 18.08 10.00
CA ASN A 14 15.99 18.92 10.70
C ASN A 14 15.21 18.02 11.66
N LYS A 15 15.64 18.01 12.91
CA LYS A 15 15.28 17.01 13.93
C LYS A 15 13.77 16.88 14.15
N SER A 16 12.93 17.83 13.71
CA SER A 16 11.47 17.78 13.84
C SER A 16 10.73 17.14 12.65
N SER A 17 11.28 17.16 11.43
CA SER A 17 10.60 16.58 10.25
C SER A 17 10.69 15.05 10.22
N ASP A 18 11.71 14.48 10.85
CA ASP A 18 11.96 13.03 10.85
C ASP A 18 11.28 12.32 12.01
N ILE A 19 10.89 13.06 13.06
CA ILE A 19 10.21 12.52 14.25
C ILE A 19 8.79 12.05 13.93
N ILE A 20 8.07 12.76 13.08
CA ILE A 20 6.67 12.44 12.73
C ILE A 20 6.56 11.12 11.94
N PRO A 21 7.34 10.89 10.86
CA PRO A 21 7.34 9.59 10.19
C PRO A 21 7.93 8.49 11.06
N ALA A 22 8.91 8.78 11.92
CA ALA A 22 9.46 7.81 12.87
C ALA A 22 8.46 7.39 13.96
N ILE A 23 7.63 8.32 14.46
CA ILE A 23 6.54 8.03 15.41
C ILE A 23 5.41 7.27 14.73
N ALA A 24 5.05 7.62 13.48
CA ALA A 24 4.08 6.86 12.71
C ALA A 24 4.59 5.43 12.40
N LEU A 25 5.88 5.28 12.08
CA LEU A 25 6.57 3.99 11.94
C LEU A 25 6.61 3.22 13.26
N LEU A 26 6.89 3.87 14.38
CA LEU A 26 6.94 3.25 15.72
C LEU A 26 5.56 2.86 16.23
N LEU A 27 4.52 3.65 15.95
CA LEU A 27 3.14 3.33 16.31
C LEU A 27 2.58 2.23 15.41
N PHE A 28 2.83 2.27 14.10
CA PHE A 28 2.45 1.16 13.21
C PHE A 28 3.26 -0.10 13.52
N SER A 29 4.57 -0.01 13.66
CA SER A 29 5.44 -1.14 14.05
C SER A 29 5.02 -1.71 15.41
N GLY A 30 4.74 -0.87 16.41
CA GLY A 30 4.29 -1.30 17.74
C GLY A 30 2.92 -1.96 17.75
N ILE A 31 1.96 -1.44 16.97
CA ILE A 31 0.64 -2.07 16.78
C ILE A 31 0.77 -3.39 16.01
N MET A 32 1.81 -3.54 15.18
CA MET A 32 2.06 -4.69 14.30
C MET A 32 3.05 -5.72 14.87
N VAL A 33 3.63 -5.47 16.05
CA VAL A 33 4.36 -6.46 16.88
C VAL A 33 3.40 -7.20 17.84
N LEU A 34 2.21 -6.66 18.05
CA LEU A 34 1.09 -7.29 18.75
C LEU A 34 0.65 -8.68 18.19
N PRO A 35 0.77 -9.02 16.88
CA PRO A 35 0.45 -10.35 16.36
C PRO A 35 1.41 -11.43 16.83
N LEU A 36 2.70 -11.12 17.05
CA LEU A 36 3.67 -12.08 17.59
C LEU A 36 3.34 -12.44 19.05
N GLY A 37 2.72 -11.51 19.78
CA GLY A 37 2.17 -11.76 21.12
C GLY A 37 0.82 -12.49 21.10
N LEU A 38 -0.04 -12.23 20.11
CA LEU A 38 -1.35 -12.88 20.00
C LEU A 38 -1.28 -14.31 19.46
N THR A 39 -0.34 -14.64 18.57
CA THR A 39 -0.09 -16.04 18.17
C THR A 39 0.46 -16.89 19.31
N PHE A 40 1.02 -16.25 20.35
CA PHE A 40 1.42 -16.89 21.60
C PHE A 40 0.22 -17.31 22.48
N PHE A 41 -0.93 -16.62 22.35
CA PHE A 41 -2.17 -17.02 23.01
C PHE A 41 -2.93 -17.99 22.10
N SER A 42 -2.75 -19.29 22.35
CA SER A 42 -3.11 -20.47 21.53
C SER A 42 -4.58 -20.67 21.09
N PHE A 43 -5.43 -19.64 21.07
CA PHE A 43 -6.85 -19.75 20.72
C PHE A 43 -7.18 -19.45 19.25
N VAL A 44 -6.28 -18.80 18.47
CA VAL A 44 -6.54 -18.40 17.08
C VAL A 44 -5.48 -18.97 16.15
N THR A 45 -5.87 -19.54 15.01
CA THR A 45 -4.91 -20.01 14.01
C THR A 45 -4.13 -18.83 13.43
N PRO A 46 -2.80 -18.96 13.24
CA PRO A 46 -1.96 -17.85 12.77
C PRO A 46 -2.40 -17.30 11.39
N GLN A 47 -3.02 -18.14 10.56
CA GLN A 47 -3.59 -17.77 9.26
C GLN A 47 -4.64 -16.65 9.37
N VAL A 48 -5.58 -16.76 10.33
CA VAL A 48 -6.65 -15.78 10.54
C VAL A 48 -6.05 -14.43 10.91
N VAL A 49 -5.06 -14.44 11.79
CA VAL A 49 -4.36 -13.23 12.25
C VAL A 49 -3.76 -12.51 11.05
N PHE A 50 -2.94 -13.18 10.24
CA PHE A 50 -2.30 -12.53 9.09
C PHE A 50 -3.31 -12.08 8.02
N CYS A 51 -4.40 -12.80 7.80
CA CYS A 51 -5.47 -12.37 6.90
C CYS A 51 -6.13 -11.06 7.37
N VAL A 52 -6.44 -10.95 8.66
CA VAL A 52 -7.01 -9.72 9.26
C VAL A 52 -6.03 -8.56 9.10
N TRP A 53 -4.74 -8.76 9.34
CA TRP A 53 -3.74 -7.70 9.19
C TRP A 53 -3.56 -7.25 7.75
N LEU A 54 -3.57 -8.16 6.78
CA LEU A 54 -3.54 -7.82 5.36
C LEU A 54 -4.73 -6.94 4.97
N LEU A 55 -5.94 -7.32 5.39
CA LEU A 55 -7.16 -6.55 5.13
C LEU A 55 -7.13 -5.18 5.83
N LEU A 56 -6.70 -5.13 7.09
CA LEU A 56 -6.61 -3.90 7.85
C LEU A 56 -5.60 -2.93 7.21
N ALA A 57 -4.43 -3.44 6.82
CA ALA A 57 -3.40 -2.64 6.17
C ALA A 57 -3.90 -2.09 4.83
N LEU A 58 -4.52 -2.93 3.98
CA LEU A 58 -5.14 -2.48 2.74
C LEU A 58 -6.19 -1.39 2.96
N PHE A 59 -7.07 -1.60 3.93
CA PHE A 59 -8.14 -0.65 4.26
C PHE A 59 -7.58 0.70 4.70
N ILE A 60 -6.60 0.71 5.60
CA ILE A 60 -5.96 1.95 6.05
C ILE A 60 -5.23 2.62 4.88
N HIS A 61 -4.54 1.83 4.05
CA HIS A 61 -3.77 2.34 2.92
C HIS A 61 -4.64 3.11 1.92
N SER A 62 -5.86 2.64 1.64
CA SER A 62 -6.86 3.36 0.82
C SER A 62 -7.27 4.72 1.41
N TRP A 63 -7.16 4.92 2.73
CA TRP A 63 -7.56 6.15 3.42
C TRP A 63 -6.39 7.10 3.73
N THR A 64 -5.15 6.68 3.46
CA THR A 64 -3.93 7.42 3.84
C THR A 64 -3.89 8.86 3.32
N GLY A 65 -4.39 9.14 2.11
CA GLY A 65 -4.42 10.50 1.56
C GLY A 65 -5.34 11.43 2.35
N MET A 66 -6.56 10.97 2.63
CA MET A 66 -7.56 11.72 3.41
C MET A 66 -7.09 11.93 4.86
N LEU A 67 -6.55 10.89 5.49
CA LEU A 67 -6.02 10.95 6.85
C LEU A 67 -4.86 11.95 6.94
N ALA A 68 -3.95 11.95 5.96
CA ALA A 68 -2.81 12.84 5.96
C ALA A 68 -3.20 14.32 5.86
N LEU A 69 -4.18 14.64 5.00
CA LEU A 69 -4.72 16.00 4.89
C LEU A 69 -5.39 16.45 6.20
N ARG A 70 -6.19 15.58 6.82
CA ARG A 70 -6.84 15.85 8.11
C ARG A 70 -5.83 16.05 9.23
N CYS A 71 -4.82 15.19 9.33
CA CYS A 71 -3.76 15.29 10.34
C CYS A 71 -2.92 16.55 10.20
N ALA A 72 -2.66 17.00 8.96
CA ALA A 72 -1.94 18.25 8.70
C ALA A 72 -2.83 19.50 8.82
N GLY A 73 -4.12 19.34 9.10
CA GLY A 73 -5.08 20.44 9.19
C GLY A 73 -5.24 21.20 7.87
N VAL A 74 -5.06 20.52 6.74
CA VAL A 74 -5.31 21.08 5.40
C VAL A 74 -6.80 20.90 5.11
N ARG A 75 -7.53 22.01 5.05
CA ARG A 75 -8.93 22.01 4.60
C ARG A 75 -8.93 22.08 3.07
N PRO A 76 -9.77 21.27 2.39
CA PRO A 76 -10.04 21.47 0.96
C PRO A 76 -10.57 22.89 0.77
N ASP A 77 -10.19 23.53 -0.34
CA ASP A 77 -10.78 24.83 -0.67
C ASP A 77 -12.29 24.61 -0.89
N PRO A 78 -13.14 25.49 -0.35
CA PRO A 78 -14.57 25.44 -0.60
C PRO A 78 -14.78 25.54 -2.11
N VAL A 79 -15.55 24.61 -2.68
CA VAL A 79 -15.97 24.71 -4.08
C VAL A 79 -17.06 25.77 -4.13
N PRO A 80 -16.84 26.92 -4.80
CA PRO A 80 -17.83 27.99 -4.82
C PRO A 80 -19.08 27.47 -5.51
N SER A 81 -20.19 27.49 -4.78
CA SER A 81 -21.51 27.09 -5.24
C SER A 81 -22.33 28.28 -5.74
N THR A 82 -21.87 29.49 -5.40
CA THR A 82 -22.50 30.77 -5.77
C THR A 82 -21.48 31.80 -6.22
N GLY A 83 -21.93 32.81 -6.97
CA GLY A 83 -21.05 33.85 -7.52
C GLY A 83 -20.34 34.70 -6.48
N SER A 84 -20.92 34.86 -5.28
CA SER A 84 -20.30 35.58 -4.15
C SER A 84 -19.15 34.82 -3.51
N GLU A 85 -19.15 33.48 -3.59
CA GLU A 85 -18.08 32.63 -3.04
C GLU A 85 -16.84 32.59 -3.95
N LEU A 86 -16.93 33.10 -5.19
CA LEU A 86 -15.78 33.22 -6.10
C LEU A 86 -14.79 34.29 -5.62
N ASP A 87 -15.27 35.43 -5.11
CA ASP A 87 -14.42 36.48 -4.54
C ASP A 87 -13.71 36.00 -3.26
N GLU A 88 -14.39 35.18 -2.45
CA GLU A 88 -13.81 34.55 -1.27
C GLU A 88 -12.75 33.50 -1.65
N ALA A 89 -12.95 32.77 -2.76
CA ALA A 89 -12.01 31.79 -3.29
C ALA A 89 -10.75 32.42 -3.93
N ASP A 90 -10.86 33.65 -4.45
CA ASP A 90 -9.75 34.44 -4.98
C ASP A 90 -8.88 35.10 -3.89
N SER A 91 -9.24 34.92 -2.61
CA SER A 91 -8.43 35.41 -1.48
C SER A 91 -7.02 34.78 -1.49
N PRO A 92 -5.96 35.56 -1.20
CA PRO A 92 -4.59 35.06 -1.25
C PRO A 92 -4.42 33.86 -0.29
N PRO A 93 -3.69 32.81 -0.72
CA PRO A 93 -3.53 31.61 0.09
C PRO A 93 -2.89 31.95 1.43
N LEU A 94 -3.43 31.35 2.51
CA LEU A 94 -2.88 31.48 3.86
C LEU A 94 -1.36 31.24 3.84
N PRO A 95 -0.55 32.08 4.53
CA PRO A 95 0.92 32.02 4.46
C PRO A 95 1.50 30.66 4.90
N ASP A 96 0.79 29.93 5.77
CA ASP A 96 1.21 28.61 6.28
C ASP A 96 0.80 27.42 5.39
N ARG A 97 -0.03 27.65 4.37
CA ARG A 97 -0.56 26.60 3.48
C ARG A 97 0.54 25.74 2.84
N PRO A 98 1.64 26.27 2.26
CA PRO A 98 2.68 25.44 1.66
C PRO A 98 3.38 24.55 2.69
N GLN A 99 3.53 25.01 3.95
CA GLN A 99 4.13 24.23 5.02
C GLN A 99 3.21 23.07 5.45
N ARG A 100 1.90 23.33 5.59
CA ARG A 100 0.91 22.30 5.93
C ARG A 100 0.75 21.24 4.83
N VAL A 101 0.83 21.64 3.56
CA VAL A 101 0.79 20.69 2.43
C VAL A 101 2.04 19.81 2.40
N ARG A 102 3.23 20.36 2.72
CA ARG A 102 4.45 19.55 2.90
C ARG A 102 4.31 18.56 4.04
N LEU A 103 3.81 19.01 5.20
CA LEU A 103 3.55 18.14 6.33
C LEU A 103 2.57 17.00 5.99
N ALA A 104 1.48 17.31 5.28
CA ALA A 104 0.53 16.30 4.81
C ALA A 104 1.22 15.26 3.92
N HIS A 105 2.14 15.69 3.06
CA HIS A 105 2.90 14.78 2.20
C HIS A 105 3.82 13.84 3.01
N ASP A 106 4.51 14.36 4.01
CA ASP A 106 5.41 13.58 4.86
C ASP A 106 4.62 12.55 5.67
N ILE A 107 3.47 12.95 6.23
CA ILE A 107 2.53 12.05 6.93
C ILE A 107 2.00 10.96 6.00
N HIS A 108 1.57 11.32 4.78
CA HIS A 108 1.08 10.35 3.80
C HIS A 108 2.15 9.31 3.44
N THR A 109 3.37 9.76 3.20
CA THR A 109 4.49 8.88 2.86
C THR A 109 4.82 7.95 4.03
N GLY A 110 4.85 8.46 5.26
CA GLY A 110 5.07 7.65 6.46
C GLY A 110 4.00 6.57 6.65
N MET A 111 2.71 6.93 6.54
CA MET A 111 1.61 5.95 6.69
C MET A 111 1.61 4.91 5.57
N SER A 112 1.86 5.32 4.33
CA SER A 112 1.97 4.42 3.18
C SER A 112 3.14 3.43 3.37
N THR A 113 4.26 3.90 3.93
CA THR A 113 5.43 3.05 4.25
C THR A 113 5.14 2.05 5.37
N GLY A 114 4.38 2.48 6.39
CA GLY A 114 3.90 1.57 7.44
C GLY A 114 2.99 0.48 6.87
N CYS A 115 1.99 0.85 6.08
CA CYS A 115 1.08 -0.13 5.46
C CYS A 115 1.83 -1.10 4.54
N ALA A 116 2.73 -0.58 3.72
CA ALA A 116 3.63 -1.36 2.86
C ALA A 116 4.40 -2.45 3.64
N ALA A 117 5.05 -2.06 4.75
CA ALA A 117 5.81 -2.99 5.58
C ALA A 117 4.92 -4.08 6.19
N VAL A 118 3.72 -3.72 6.64
CA VAL A 118 2.75 -4.64 7.22
C VAL A 118 2.24 -5.64 6.20
N ILE A 119 1.90 -5.17 4.99
CA ILE A 119 1.44 -6.02 3.91
C ILE A 119 2.51 -7.05 3.58
N ILE A 120 3.76 -6.61 3.38
CA ILE A 120 4.89 -7.50 3.06
C ILE A 120 5.12 -8.52 4.18
N LEU A 121 5.20 -8.07 5.43
CA LEU A 121 5.49 -8.94 6.56
C LEU A 121 4.37 -9.97 6.78
N SER A 122 3.11 -9.52 6.74
CA SER A 122 1.95 -10.39 6.92
C SER A 122 1.81 -11.39 5.78
N ALA A 123 2.05 -10.95 4.53
CA ALA A 123 2.03 -11.84 3.37
C ALA A 123 3.14 -12.89 3.46
N LEU A 124 4.35 -12.51 3.86
CA LEU A 124 5.46 -13.44 4.04
C LEU A 124 5.20 -14.45 5.15
N CYS A 125 4.72 -13.99 6.32
CA CYS A 125 4.37 -14.87 7.43
C CYS A 125 3.20 -15.80 7.07
N LEU A 126 2.21 -15.33 6.32
CA LEU A 126 1.09 -16.15 5.84
C LEU A 126 1.57 -17.21 4.84
N ALA A 127 2.42 -16.82 3.88
CA ALA A 127 3.02 -17.73 2.91
C ALA A 127 3.84 -18.84 3.59
N TRP A 128 4.59 -18.49 4.63
CA TRP A 128 5.42 -19.44 5.37
C TRP A 128 4.61 -20.37 6.29
N SER A 129 3.57 -19.84 6.94
CA SER A 129 2.76 -20.61 7.88
C SER A 129 1.75 -21.53 7.19
N SER A 130 1.30 -21.17 5.98
CA SER A 130 0.26 -21.91 5.27
C SER A 130 0.38 -21.74 3.76
N PRO A 131 1.38 -22.39 3.12
CA PRO A 131 1.52 -22.35 1.67
C PRO A 131 0.36 -23.12 1.01
N SER A 132 -0.46 -22.40 0.24
CA SER A 132 -1.59 -22.96 -0.51
C SER A 132 -1.90 -22.09 -1.73
N ALA A 133 -2.59 -22.63 -2.74
CA ALA A 133 -3.07 -21.81 -3.86
C ALA A 133 -4.00 -20.68 -3.42
N GLY A 134 -4.80 -20.90 -2.35
CA GLY A 134 -5.63 -19.85 -1.77
C GLY A 134 -4.79 -18.70 -1.24
N THR A 135 -3.77 -19.00 -0.45
CA THR A 135 -2.81 -18.02 0.06
C THR A 135 -2.12 -17.26 -1.07
N ALA A 136 -1.63 -17.97 -2.10
CA ALA A 136 -0.99 -17.36 -3.25
C ALA A 136 -1.96 -16.44 -4.03
N SER A 137 -3.21 -16.86 -4.23
CA SER A 137 -4.23 -16.05 -4.91
C SER A 137 -4.55 -14.77 -4.15
N LEU A 138 -4.63 -14.83 -2.80
CA LEU A 138 -4.85 -13.66 -1.95
C LEU A 138 -3.70 -12.65 -2.10
N ILE A 139 -2.46 -13.12 -1.95
CA ILE A 139 -1.29 -12.25 -2.05
C ILE A 139 -1.16 -11.67 -3.47
N LEU A 140 -1.54 -12.43 -4.50
CA LEU A 140 -1.58 -11.94 -5.88
C LEU A 140 -2.59 -10.81 -6.08
N VAL A 141 -3.82 -10.95 -5.56
CA VAL A 141 -4.85 -9.89 -5.65
C VAL A 141 -4.36 -8.61 -4.96
N ILE A 142 -3.73 -8.75 -3.80
CA ILE A 142 -3.13 -7.63 -3.06
C ILE A 142 -1.99 -6.98 -3.87
N ALA A 143 -1.13 -7.80 -4.48
CA ALA A 143 -0.05 -7.32 -5.35
C ALA A 143 -0.60 -6.54 -6.54
N ILE A 144 -1.69 -6.99 -7.15
CA ILE A 144 -2.36 -6.29 -8.25
C ILE A 144 -2.94 -4.96 -7.76
N ALA A 145 -3.62 -4.95 -6.61
CA ALA A 145 -4.18 -3.72 -6.03
C ALA A 145 -3.09 -2.66 -5.77
N GLU A 146 -1.98 -3.02 -5.12
CA GLU A 146 -0.85 -2.10 -4.89
C GLU A 146 -0.20 -1.63 -6.21
N GLY A 147 -0.12 -2.51 -7.20
CA GLY A 147 0.39 -2.19 -8.53
C GLY A 147 -0.49 -1.16 -9.27
N LEU A 148 -1.81 -1.29 -9.16
CA LEU A 148 -2.78 -0.31 -9.70
C LEU A 148 -2.72 1.00 -8.90
N ARG A 149 -2.62 0.92 -7.58
CA ARG A 149 -2.47 2.10 -6.70
C ARG A 149 -1.22 2.90 -7.03
N ALA A 150 -0.12 2.23 -7.35
CA ALA A 150 1.09 2.91 -7.80
C ALA A 150 0.89 3.74 -9.08
N ARG A 151 -0.10 3.42 -9.92
CA ARG A 151 -0.42 4.21 -11.12
C ARG A 151 -1.25 5.45 -10.81
N LEU A 152 -2.02 5.44 -9.73
CA LEU A 152 -2.84 6.58 -9.29
C LEU A 152 -2.04 7.65 -8.54
N GLN A 153 -0.85 7.30 -8.05
CA GLN A 153 0.00 8.21 -7.28
C GLN A 153 0.71 9.23 -8.18
N ALA A 154 0.48 10.52 -7.91
CA ALA A 154 1.03 11.62 -8.70
C ALA A 154 2.54 11.87 -8.47
N ARG A 155 3.06 11.46 -7.31
CA ARG A 155 4.45 11.68 -6.88
C ARG A 155 5.28 10.41 -6.90
N TYR A 156 6.53 10.56 -7.33
CA TYR A 156 7.47 9.46 -7.58
C TYR A 156 7.83 8.64 -6.32
N SER A 157 7.96 9.26 -5.15
CA SER A 157 8.36 8.54 -3.91
C SER A 157 7.32 7.52 -3.46
N VAL A 158 6.07 7.94 -3.30
CA VAL A 158 4.96 7.08 -2.89
C VAL A 158 4.61 6.08 -3.99
N GLN A 159 4.72 6.51 -5.25
CA GLN A 159 4.59 5.62 -6.40
C GLN A 159 5.64 4.51 -6.39
N ALA A 160 6.92 4.83 -6.17
CA ALA A 160 7.99 3.83 -6.13
C ALA A 160 7.79 2.83 -5.00
N LEU A 161 7.33 3.30 -3.83
CA LEU A 161 7.00 2.44 -2.69
C LEU A 161 5.84 1.48 -2.99
N ALA A 162 4.74 1.96 -3.58
CA ALA A 162 3.61 1.12 -3.98
C ALA A 162 4.00 0.10 -5.08
N ARG A 163 4.96 0.43 -5.95
CA ARG A 163 5.51 -0.55 -6.90
C ARG A 163 6.39 -1.58 -6.20
N ALA A 164 7.27 -1.15 -5.30
CA ALA A 164 8.15 -2.04 -4.57
C ALA A 164 7.34 -3.06 -3.76
N THR A 165 6.29 -2.63 -3.06
CA THR A 165 5.37 -3.53 -2.34
C THR A 165 4.70 -4.54 -3.26
N SER A 166 4.17 -4.09 -4.40
CA SER A 166 3.58 -4.98 -5.40
C SER A 166 4.57 -6.04 -5.90
N LEU A 167 5.80 -5.63 -6.26
CA LEU A 167 6.85 -6.55 -6.71
C LEU A 167 7.27 -7.55 -5.63
N VAL A 168 7.40 -7.09 -4.38
CA VAL A 168 7.71 -7.98 -3.25
C VAL A 168 6.56 -8.96 -3.01
N CYS A 169 5.30 -8.53 -3.09
CA CYS A 169 4.14 -9.42 -2.95
C CYS A 169 4.07 -10.44 -4.10
N LEU A 170 4.45 -10.08 -5.33
CA LEU A 170 4.57 -11.04 -6.43
C LEU A 170 5.67 -12.08 -6.16
N ALA A 171 6.82 -11.64 -5.64
CA ALA A 171 7.90 -12.55 -5.27
C ALA A 171 7.45 -13.52 -4.17
N ILE A 172 6.73 -13.03 -3.15
CA ILE A 172 6.13 -13.85 -2.09
C ILE A 172 5.08 -14.80 -2.69
N THR A 173 4.28 -14.36 -3.65
CA THR A 173 3.29 -15.22 -4.34
C THR A 173 3.99 -16.39 -5.04
N SER A 174 5.05 -16.11 -5.80
CA SER A 174 5.86 -17.12 -6.48
C SER A 174 6.48 -18.10 -5.48
N LEU A 175 7.04 -17.58 -4.38
CA LEU A 175 7.56 -18.40 -3.28
C LEU A 175 6.48 -19.27 -2.65
N THR A 176 5.27 -18.75 -2.43
CA THR A 176 4.15 -19.50 -1.84
C THR A 176 3.76 -20.68 -2.72
N LEU A 177 3.69 -20.46 -4.04
CA LEU A 177 3.39 -21.51 -5.01
C LEU A 177 4.48 -22.58 -5.06
N PHE A 178 5.74 -22.17 -4.93
CA PHE A 178 6.88 -23.07 -4.83
C PHE A 178 6.83 -23.92 -3.56
N LEU A 179 6.53 -23.31 -2.41
CA LEU A 179 6.44 -24.00 -1.11
C LEU A 179 5.22 -24.89 -0.97
N ALA A 180 4.14 -24.64 -1.72
CA ALA A 180 2.91 -25.42 -1.65
C ALA A 180 3.01 -26.81 -2.31
N ASP A 181 4.20 -27.19 -2.79
CA ASP A 181 4.56 -28.51 -3.35
C ASP A 181 3.48 -29.08 -4.28
N TYR A 182 2.99 -28.21 -5.19
CA TYR A 182 1.98 -28.61 -6.15
C TYR A 182 2.58 -29.66 -7.10
N PRO A 183 1.92 -30.82 -7.29
CA PRO A 183 2.41 -31.86 -8.18
C PRO A 183 2.68 -31.24 -9.55
N VAL A 184 3.93 -31.37 -9.97
CA VAL A 184 4.51 -30.71 -11.15
C VAL A 184 3.94 -31.36 -12.40
N GLY A 185 2.67 -31.06 -12.66
CA GLY A 185 1.81 -31.60 -13.70
C GLY A 185 1.09 -30.48 -14.44
N THR A 186 1.91 -29.66 -15.10
CA THR A 186 1.63 -29.02 -16.40
C THR A 186 0.57 -27.91 -16.46
N MET A 187 1.01 -26.72 -16.91
CA MET A 187 0.25 -25.49 -17.25
C MET A 187 0.04 -24.45 -16.13
N HIS A 188 -0.47 -24.80 -14.95
CA HIS A 188 -0.93 -23.77 -13.98
C HIS A 188 0.21 -23.02 -13.26
N THR A 189 1.26 -23.73 -12.83
CA THR A 189 2.44 -23.13 -12.16
C THR A 189 3.29 -22.30 -13.11
N VAL A 190 3.45 -22.78 -14.36
CA VAL A 190 4.15 -22.05 -15.42
C VAL A 190 3.34 -20.82 -15.85
N ALA A 191 2.01 -20.90 -15.94
CA ALA A 191 1.16 -19.75 -16.25
C ALA A 191 1.15 -18.72 -15.12
N LEU A 192 1.22 -19.13 -13.85
CA LEU A 192 1.36 -18.22 -12.72
C LEU A 192 2.75 -17.58 -12.67
N ALA A 193 3.83 -18.36 -12.88
CA ALA A 193 5.17 -17.81 -12.98
C ALA A 193 5.31 -16.84 -14.15
N ALA A 194 4.79 -17.18 -15.33
CA ALA A 194 4.72 -16.30 -16.49
C ALA A 194 3.80 -15.08 -16.23
N GLY A 195 2.70 -15.26 -15.53
CA GLY A 195 1.80 -14.18 -15.12
C GLY A 195 2.49 -13.20 -14.17
N THR A 196 3.23 -13.69 -13.17
CA THR A 196 4.00 -12.86 -12.25
C THR A 196 5.15 -12.13 -12.93
N SER A 197 5.80 -12.75 -13.93
CA SER A 197 6.87 -12.12 -14.70
C SER A 197 6.33 -11.06 -15.68
N VAL A 198 5.22 -11.33 -16.36
CA VAL A 198 4.52 -10.37 -17.22
C VAL A 198 3.96 -9.20 -16.41
N PHE A 199 3.37 -9.47 -15.24
CA PHE A 199 2.85 -8.42 -14.35
C PHE A 199 3.97 -7.57 -13.75
N SER A 200 5.09 -8.18 -13.35
CA SER A 200 6.32 -7.45 -12.98
C SER A 200 6.80 -6.55 -14.13
N LEU A 201 6.82 -7.06 -15.37
CA LEU A 201 7.21 -6.27 -16.54
C LEU A 201 6.26 -5.08 -16.75
N LEU A 202 4.94 -5.32 -16.68
CA LEU A 202 3.89 -4.29 -16.83
C LEU A 202 3.94 -3.20 -15.74
N LEU A 203 4.50 -3.49 -14.57
CA LEU A 203 4.73 -2.52 -13.50
C LEU A 203 6.05 -1.74 -13.66
N VAL A 204 7.05 -2.32 -14.31
CA VAL A 204 8.34 -1.67 -14.62
C VAL A 204 8.24 -0.74 -15.83
N ILE A 205 7.47 -1.10 -16.87
CA ILE A 205 7.31 -0.31 -18.11
C ILE A 205 6.92 1.17 -17.89
N PRO A 206 6.00 1.55 -16.97
CA PRO A 206 5.60 2.94 -16.76
C PRO A 206 6.54 3.73 -15.82
N VAL A 207 7.81 3.34 -15.67
CA VAL A 207 8.87 4.22 -15.08
C VAL A 207 9.21 5.39 -16.02
N LEU A 208 8.89 5.27 -17.31
CA LEU A 208 9.18 6.31 -18.28
C LEU A 208 8.18 7.48 -18.14
N PRO A 209 8.66 8.71 -17.84
CA PRO A 209 7.80 9.87 -17.56
C PRO A 209 6.85 10.24 -18.71
N GLN A 210 7.16 9.79 -19.93
CA GLN A 210 6.38 10.00 -21.15
C GLN A 210 5.06 9.20 -21.22
N TRP A 211 4.81 8.25 -20.31
CA TRP A 211 3.59 7.41 -20.29
C TRP A 211 2.67 7.70 -19.10
N ARG A 212 2.68 8.94 -18.58
CA ARG A 212 1.59 9.37 -17.69
C ARG A 212 0.28 9.21 -18.46
N VAL A 213 -0.60 8.37 -17.95
CA VAL A 213 -1.94 8.20 -18.50
C VAL A 213 -2.64 9.55 -18.34
N THR A 214 -2.71 10.31 -19.43
CA THR A 214 -3.36 11.63 -19.47
C THR A 214 -4.85 11.52 -19.72
N ASP A 215 -5.32 10.37 -20.22
CA ASP A 215 -6.74 10.15 -20.48
C ASP A 215 -7.50 9.91 -19.15
N PRO A 216 -8.46 10.78 -18.79
CA PRO A 216 -9.26 10.63 -17.58
C PRO A 216 -10.08 9.33 -17.56
N THR A 217 -10.42 8.78 -18.72
CA THR A 217 -11.19 7.52 -18.83
C THR A 217 -10.38 6.34 -18.32
N ILE A 218 -9.12 6.26 -18.73
CA ILE A 218 -8.21 5.18 -18.31
C ILE A 218 -7.86 5.34 -16.83
N GLN A 219 -7.66 6.57 -16.36
CA GLN A 219 -7.46 6.83 -14.94
C GLN A 219 -8.65 6.33 -14.12
N LYS A 220 -9.89 6.61 -14.57
CA LYS A 220 -11.07 6.15 -13.87
C LYS A 220 -11.23 4.63 -13.88
N ALA A 221 -10.91 3.99 -15.00
CA ALA A 221 -10.90 2.53 -15.09
C ALA A 221 -9.91 1.90 -14.10
N ILE A 222 -8.72 2.48 -13.93
CA ILE A 222 -7.71 2.02 -12.97
C ILE A 222 -8.23 2.17 -11.54
N GLU A 223 -8.87 3.29 -11.19
CA GLU A 223 -9.50 3.48 -9.87
C GLU A 223 -10.56 2.42 -9.57
N ILE A 224 -11.42 2.12 -10.54
CA ILE A 224 -12.48 1.11 -10.39
C ILE A 224 -11.84 -0.28 -10.22
N MET A 225 -10.83 -0.61 -11.02
CA MET A 225 -10.13 -1.89 -10.92
C MET A 225 -9.40 -2.06 -9.58
N GLU A 226 -8.76 -1.00 -9.07
CA GLU A 226 -8.12 -1.02 -7.74
C GLU A 226 -9.15 -1.28 -6.63
N ALA A 227 -10.31 -0.63 -6.71
CA ALA A 227 -11.39 -0.83 -5.76
C ALA A 227 -11.96 -2.26 -5.83
N ILE A 228 -12.15 -2.81 -7.03
CA ILE A 228 -12.61 -4.20 -7.23
C ILE A 228 -11.60 -5.19 -6.64
N MET A 229 -10.31 -5.02 -6.90
CA MET A 229 -9.27 -5.91 -6.36
C MET A 229 -9.20 -5.85 -4.83
N THR A 230 -9.30 -4.64 -4.26
CA THR A 230 -9.34 -4.44 -2.81
C THR A 230 -10.58 -5.08 -2.19
N ALA A 231 -11.75 -4.97 -2.84
CA ALA A 231 -12.98 -5.62 -2.40
C ALA A 231 -12.91 -7.16 -2.51
N ALA A 232 -12.30 -7.68 -3.58
CA ALA A 232 -12.12 -9.11 -3.81
C ALA A 232 -11.17 -9.77 -2.79
N ALA A 233 -10.26 -9.00 -2.19
CA ALA A 233 -9.38 -9.51 -1.13
C ALA A 233 -10.18 -9.99 0.10
N ILE A 234 -11.35 -9.41 0.40
CA ILE A 234 -12.17 -9.78 1.57
C ILE A 234 -12.68 -11.22 1.49
N PRO A 235 -13.50 -11.63 0.50
CA PRO A 235 -13.99 -13.01 0.43
C PRO A 235 -12.86 -14.02 0.29
N LEU A 236 -11.76 -13.65 -0.38
CA LEU A 236 -10.61 -14.50 -0.55
C LEU A 236 -9.85 -14.72 0.78
N ALA A 237 -9.72 -13.68 1.59
CA ALA A 237 -9.17 -13.77 2.95
C ALA A 237 -10.06 -14.63 3.87
N LEU A 238 -11.39 -14.50 3.77
CA LEU A 238 -12.32 -15.37 4.52
C LEU A 238 -12.18 -16.84 4.13
N TRP A 239 -11.91 -17.11 2.84
CA TRP A 239 -11.65 -18.46 2.35
C TRP A 239 -10.32 -19.01 2.85
N VAL A 240 -9.23 -18.25 2.76
CA VAL A 240 -7.90 -18.63 3.27
C VAL A 240 -7.92 -18.83 4.79
N ALA A 241 -8.71 -18.04 5.50
CA ALA A 241 -8.95 -18.19 6.94
C ALA A 241 -9.80 -19.43 7.31
N GLY A 242 -10.36 -20.16 6.34
CA GLY A 242 -11.15 -21.36 6.58
C GLY A 242 -12.58 -21.09 7.10
N ILE A 243 -13.07 -19.86 7.04
CA ILE A 243 -14.40 -19.52 7.59
C ILE A 243 -15.52 -20.27 6.85
N PHE A 244 -15.41 -20.43 5.53
CA PHE A 244 -16.41 -21.16 4.75
C PHE A 244 -16.46 -22.65 5.06
N THR A 245 -15.34 -23.27 5.46
CA THR A 245 -15.34 -24.69 5.83
C THR A 245 -15.97 -24.88 7.20
N VAL A 246 -15.73 -23.96 8.14
CA VAL A 246 -16.40 -23.94 9.45
C VAL A 246 -17.92 -23.82 9.28
N ILE A 247 -18.39 -22.87 8.47
CA ILE A 247 -19.84 -22.67 8.24
C ILE A 247 -20.48 -23.91 7.59
N ARG A 248 -19.79 -24.55 6.63
CA ARG A 248 -20.30 -25.76 5.96
C ARG A 248 -20.28 -27.01 6.85
N GLY A 249 -19.37 -27.10 7.81
CA GLY A 249 -19.28 -28.23 8.76
C GLY A 249 -20.27 -28.15 9.92
N LEU A 250 -21.01 -27.05 10.05
CA LEU A 250 -22.08 -26.84 11.04
C LEU A 250 -23.48 -27.22 10.50
N GLY A 251 -23.58 -27.62 9.23
CA GLY A 251 -24.81 -28.04 8.56
C GLY A 251 -24.96 -29.55 8.42
#